data_AF-A0A7S4JX60-F1
#
_entry.id   AF-A0A7S4JX60-F1
#
_cell.length_a   1.000
_cell.length_b   1.000
_cell.length_c   1.000
_cell.angle_alpha   90.00
_cell.angle_beta   90.00
_cell.angle_gamma   90.00
#
_symmetry.space_group_name_H-M   'P 1'
#
loop_
_entity.id
_entity.type
_entity.pdbx_description
1 polymer ?
#
loop_
_entity_poly.entity_id
_entity_poly.type
_entity_poly.pdbx_seq_one_letter_code
_entity_poly.pdbx_strand_id
1 'polypeptide(L)'
;MTHTEVKVFTTTTTTPTPTPTPPPHHRRDNDGEEVVNVRLMEVNVRQQNDNFVPLCQMCIGYNALDMWLSALLDDDNDNEEEEEKTSLFDSIPRRPRLVRSGSVVSLVCYADGTLTNIRHLDEIRNLESVVHVQVYPQFAEPGNAVERSRDIRTDAGYIHLVNDDECAMRRDYDAICEYMYTMFEVKEEEQEEKKKKK
;
A
#
# COMPACT_ATOMS: atom_id res chain seq x y z
N MET A 1 70.78 -0.14 38.58
CA MET A 1 69.35 0.19 38.80
C MET A 1 68.61 -0.17 37.52
N THR A 2 67.80 -1.21 37.59
CA THR A 2 67.10 -1.85 36.47
C THR A 2 65.81 -1.11 36.16
N HIS A 3 65.65 -0.60 34.94
CA HIS A 3 64.38 -0.07 34.45
C HIS A 3 63.60 -1.17 33.75
N THR A 4 62.45 -1.52 34.31
CA THR A 4 61.46 -2.43 33.73
C THR A 4 60.52 -1.61 32.84
N GLU A 5 60.47 -1.91 31.54
CA GLU A 5 59.45 -1.41 30.62
C GLU A 5 58.21 -2.32 30.65
N VAL A 6 57.04 -1.73 30.87
CA VAL A 6 55.74 -2.40 30.77
C VAL A 6 55.14 -2.07 29.40
N LYS A 7 54.97 -3.07 28.52
CA LYS A 7 54.23 -2.93 27.26
C LYS A 7 52.75 -3.20 27.48
N VAL A 8 51.92 -2.18 27.31
CA VAL A 8 50.45 -2.31 27.24
C VAL A 8 50.06 -2.65 25.81
N PHE A 9 49.44 -3.80 25.60
CA PHE A 9 48.81 -4.16 24.33
C PHE A 9 47.35 -3.71 24.36
N THR A 10 47.00 -2.75 23.51
CA THR A 10 45.60 -2.41 23.21
C THR A 10 45.12 -3.27 22.05
N THR A 11 44.16 -4.16 22.31
CA THR A 11 43.45 -4.88 21.25
C THR A 11 42.41 -3.97 20.63
N THR A 12 42.66 -3.48 19.41
CA THR A 12 41.64 -2.84 18.59
C THR A 12 40.72 -3.91 18.01
N THR A 13 39.51 -4.02 18.57
CA THR A 13 38.44 -4.82 17.98
C THR A 13 37.99 -4.15 16.68
N THR A 14 38.44 -4.68 15.54
CA THR A 14 37.94 -4.26 14.22
C THR A 14 36.53 -4.81 14.05
N THR A 15 35.53 -3.93 14.03
CA THR A 15 34.16 -4.28 13.68
C THR A 15 34.13 -4.78 12.23
N PRO A 16 33.56 -5.96 11.93
CA PRO A 16 33.47 -6.43 10.57
C PRO A 16 32.62 -5.47 9.74
N THR A 17 33.18 -5.03 8.62
CA THR A 17 32.46 -4.26 7.61
C THR A 17 31.28 -5.09 7.12
N PRO A 18 30.05 -4.54 7.07
CA PRO A 18 28.91 -5.27 6.53
C PRO A 18 29.21 -5.62 5.08
N THR A 19 29.28 -6.93 4.79
CA THR A 19 29.37 -7.46 3.43
C THR A 19 28.15 -6.97 2.65
N PRO A 20 28.31 -6.39 1.44
CA PRO A 20 27.18 -6.00 0.62
C PRO A 20 26.31 -7.24 0.35
N THR A 21 25.02 -7.13 0.65
CA THR A 21 24.04 -8.14 0.32
C THR A 21 24.11 -8.41 -1.18
N PRO A 22 24.31 -9.66 -1.64
CA PRO A 22 24.33 -9.95 -3.07
C PRO A 22 23.00 -9.51 -3.70
N PRO A 23 23.03 -8.94 -4.91
CA PRO A 23 21.81 -8.57 -5.62
C PRO A 23 20.91 -9.80 -5.76
N PRO A 24 19.57 -9.62 -5.79
CA PRO A 24 18.62 -10.72 -5.90
C PRO A 24 19.03 -11.64 -7.06
N HIS A 25 19.17 -12.93 -6.76
CA HIS A 25 19.65 -13.93 -7.70
C HIS A 25 18.72 -14.01 -8.92
N HIS A 26 19.05 -13.31 -10.00
CA HIS A 26 18.49 -13.56 -11.33
C HIS A 26 18.96 -14.95 -11.77
N ARG A 27 18.14 -15.97 -11.53
CA ARG A 27 18.37 -17.31 -12.05
C ARG A 27 17.91 -17.29 -13.50
N ARG A 28 18.83 -17.48 -14.45
CA ARG A 28 18.45 -17.71 -15.84
C ARG A 28 18.10 -19.18 -16.01
N ASP A 29 17.09 -19.48 -16.81
CA ASP A 29 16.84 -20.86 -17.22
C ASP A 29 17.91 -21.32 -18.23
N ASN A 30 17.77 -22.56 -18.70
CA ASN A 30 18.70 -23.14 -19.67
C ASN A 30 18.69 -22.39 -21.02
N ASP A 31 17.67 -21.58 -21.28
CA ASP A 31 17.50 -20.85 -22.53
C ASP A 31 17.93 -19.38 -22.41
N GLY A 32 18.39 -18.96 -21.22
CA GLY A 32 18.88 -17.62 -20.95
C GLY A 32 17.78 -16.60 -20.67
N GLU A 33 16.53 -17.03 -20.57
CA GLU A 33 15.41 -16.19 -20.17
C GLU A 33 15.48 -15.90 -18.67
N GLU A 34 14.99 -14.71 -18.31
CA GLU A 34 14.97 -14.26 -16.94
C GLU A 34 13.85 -15.00 -16.18
N VAL A 35 14.23 -15.98 -15.35
CA VAL A 35 13.24 -16.71 -14.55
C VAL A 35 12.88 -15.85 -13.35
N VAL A 36 11.66 -15.32 -13.37
CA VAL A 36 11.05 -14.71 -12.18
C VAL A 36 10.88 -15.81 -11.14
N ASN A 37 11.71 -15.78 -10.09
CA ASN A 37 11.61 -16.72 -8.99
C ASN A 37 10.45 -16.33 -8.08
N VAL A 38 9.26 -16.87 -8.35
CA VAL A 38 8.06 -16.63 -7.56
C VAL A 38 8.10 -17.49 -6.29
N ARG A 39 8.09 -16.84 -5.13
CA ARG A 39 7.94 -17.49 -3.82
C ARG A 39 6.60 -17.13 -3.21
N LEU A 40 5.76 -18.13 -2.96
CA LEU A 40 4.54 -17.95 -2.20
C LEU A 40 4.90 -17.62 -0.74
N MET A 41 4.49 -16.44 -0.27
CA MET A 41 4.76 -15.99 1.10
C MET A 41 3.56 -16.26 2.03
N GLU A 42 2.35 -15.94 1.59
CA GLU A 42 1.12 -16.04 2.38
C GLU A 42 -0.09 -16.24 1.46
N VAL A 43 -1.07 -17.02 1.94
CA VAL A 43 -2.40 -17.12 1.33
C VAL A 43 -3.44 -16.82 2.40
N ASN A 44 -4.28 -15.84 2.13
CA ASN A 44 -5.41 -15.49 2.97
C ASN A 44 -6.70 -15.99 2.31
N VAL A 45 -7.52 -16.76 3.03
CA VAL A 45 -8.84 -17.22 2.54
C VAL A 45 -9.92 -16.23 2.95
N ARG A 46 -9.73 -14.97 2.56
CA ARG A 46 -10.66 -13.87 2.81
C ARG A 46 -10.50 -12.82 1.72
N GLN A 47 -11.53 -12.00 1.53
CA GLN A 47 -11.42 -10.78 0.74
C GLN A 47 -10.36 -9.86 1.38
N GLN A 48 -9.46 -9.35 0.56
CA GLN A 48 -8.56 -8.27 0.95
C GLN A 48 -9.39 -7.00 1.13
N ASN A 49 -9.10 -6.20 2.18
CA ASN A 49 -9.79 -4.98 2.66
C ASN A 49 -10.85 -4.35 1.74
N ASP A 50 -11.93 -3.82 2.32
CA ASP A 50 -13.11 -3.30 1.59
C ASP A 50 -12.80 -2.31 0.45
N ASN A 51 -11.69 -1.57 0.54
CA ASN A 51 -11.24 -0.66 -0.52
C ASN A 51 -10.78 -1.37 -1.82
N PHE A 52 -10.52 -2.68 -1.80
CA PHE A 52 -10.16 -3.44 -2.99
C PHE A 52 -11.34 -3.90 -3.85
N VAL A 53 -12.54 -4.02 -3.29
CA VAL A 53 -13.72 -4.51 -4.02
C VAL A 53 -14.06 -3.62 -5.23
N PRO A 54 -14.15 -2.27 -5.08
CA PRO A 54 -14.39 -1.40 -6.23
C PRO A 54 -13.27 -1.48 -7.27
N LEU A 55 -12.03 -1.66 -6.83
CA LEU A 55 -10.88 -1.75 -7.74
C LEU A 55 -10.93 -3.02 -8.58
N CYS A 56 -11.19 -4.18 -7.97
CA CYS A 56 -11.38 -5.44 -8.69
C CYS A 56 -12.52 -5.33 -9.70
N GLN A 57 -13.64 -4.72 -9.31
CA GLN A 57 -14.77 -4.52 -10.20
C GLN A 57 -14.40 -3.68 -11.43
N MET A 58 -13.64 -2.60 -11.25
CA MET A 58 -13.25 -1.71 -12.35
C MET A 58 -12.11 -2.26 -13.22
N CYS A 59 -11.17 -2.99 -12.62
CA CYS A 59 -9.93 -3.40 -13.31
C CYS A 59 -9.98 -4.83 -13.85
N ILE A 60 -10.86 -5.68 -13.33
CA ILE A 60 -10.99 -7.09 -13.73
C ILE A 60 -12.42 -7.37 -14.25
N GLY A 61 -13.42 -6.66 -13.74
CA GLY A 61 -14.83 -6.81 -14.11
C GLY A 61 -15.65 -7.66 -13.13
N TYR A 62 -15.02 -8.21 -12.10
CA TYR A 62 -15.65 -8.99 -11.03
C TYR A 62 -14.82 -8.89 -9.74
N ASN A 63 -15.42 -9.25 -8.60
CA ASN A 63 -14.75 -9.26 -7.30
C ASN A 63 -15.09 -10.54 -6.53
N ALA A 64 -14.31 -10.86 -5.48
CA ALA A 64 -14.46 -12.15 -4.81
C ALA A 64 -15.76 -12.26 -3.99
N LEU A 65 -16.40 -11.15 -3.61
CA LEU A 65 -17.70 -11.20 -2.94
C LEU A 65 -18.79 -11.63 -3.91
N ASP A 66 -18.84 -11.04 -5.10
CA ASP A 66 -19.80 -11.46 -6.14
C ASP A 66 -19.57 -12.91 -6.55
N MET A 67 -18.31 -13.31 -6.73
CA MET A 67 -17.96 -14.72 -6.98
C MET A 67 -18.48 -15.67 -5.91
N TRP A 68 -18.29 -15.30 -4.64
CA TRP A 68 -18.69 -16.11 -3.51
C TRP A 68 -20.21 -16.18 -3.38
N LEU A 69 -20.92 -15.06 -3.58
CA LEU A 69 -22.38 -15.01 -3.58
C LEU A 69 -22.97 -15.85 -4.71
N SER A 70 -22.42 -15.76 -5.93
CA SER A 70 -22.84 -16.62 -7.04
C SER A 70 -22.64 -18.09 -6.72
N ALA A 71 -21.46 -18.48 -6.23
CA ALA A 71 -21.21 -19.86 -5.85
C ALA A 71 -22.13 -20.40 -4.75
N LEU A 72 -22.58 -19.54 -3.82
CA LEU A 72 -23.44 -19.95 -2.70
C LEU A 72 -24.92 -20.01 -3.07
N LEU A 73 -25.38 -19.12 -3.95
CA LEU A 73 -26.80 -18.94 -4.27
C LEU A 73 -27.23 -19.63 -5.57
N ASP A 74 -26.28 -20.03 -6.43
CA ASP A 74 -26.61 -20.66 -7.71
C ASP A 74 -27.09 -22.13 -7.56
N ASP A 75 -26.96 -22.75 -6.37
CA ASP A 75 -27.42 -24.12 -6.07
C ASP A 75 -28.94 -24.26 -5.87
N ASP A 76 -29.71 -23.18 -5.68
CA ASP A 76 -31.14 -23.25 -5.29
C ASP A 76 -32.15 -23.23 -6.47
N ASN A 77 -31.71 -23.29 -7.73
CA ASN A 77 -32.59 -23.28 -8.91
C ASN A 77 -32.87 -24.69 -9.49
N ASP A 78 -33.15 -25.66 -8.63
CA ASP A 78 -33.60 -27.02 -9.00
C ASP A 78 -35.00 -27.08 -9.66
N ASN A 79 -35.63 -25.93 -9.96
CA ASN A 79 -36.91 -25.89 -10.66
C ASN A 79 -36.70 -25.98 -12.18
N GLU A 80 -36.58 -27.22 -12.64
CA GLU A 80 -37.26 -27.78 -13.82
C GLU A 80 -37.81 -26.76 -14.83
N GLU A 81 -37.00 -26.40 -15.85
CA GLU A 81 -37.37 -26.36 -17.28
C GLU A 81 -36.17 -25.83 -18.10
N GLU A 82 -35.56 -26.77 -18.83
CA GLU A 82 -34.52 -26.69 -19.88
C GLU A 82 -34.15 -25.30 -20.46
N GLU A 83 -33.20 -24.59 -19.85
CA GLU A 83 -32.18 -23.82 -20.57
C GLU A 83 -30.84 -23.96 -19.81
N GLU A 84 -29.73 -24.21 -20.52
CA GLU A 84 -28.37 -24.31 -19.96
C GLU A 84 -27.94 -22.97 -19.32
N LYS A 85 -28.44 -22.69 -18.12
CA LYS A 85 -28.03 -21.51 -17.37
C LYS A 85 -26.67 -21.79 -16.76
N THR A 86 -25.61 -21.38 -17.45
CA THR A 86 -24.26 -21.36 -16.87
C THR A 86 -24.28 -20.41 -15.67
N SER A 87 -23.89 -20.91 -14.49
CA SER A 87 -23.81 -20.10 -13.28
C SER A 87 -22.86 -18.91 -13.51
N LEU A 88 -23.06 -17.78 -12.82
CA LEU A 88 -22.13 -16.64 -12.99
C LEU A 88 -20.73 -17.11 -12.60
N PHE A 89 -20.61 -17.93 -11.56
CA PHE A 89 -19.35 -18.51 -11.11
C PHE A 89 -18.62 -19.32 -12.20
N ASP A 90 -19.34 -20.18 -12.93
CA ASP A 90 -18.76 -20.99 -14.01
C ASP A 90 -18.36 -20.17 -15.24
N SER A 91 -18.98 -19.01 -15.44
CA SER A 91 -18.63 -18.10 -16.53
C SER A 91 -17.33 -17.33 -16.31
N ILE A 92 -16.81 -17.31 -15.07
CA ILE A 92 -15.63 -16.52 -14.72
C ILE A 92 -14.35 -17.18 -15.24
N PRO A 93 -13.45 -16.42 -15.90
CA PRO A 93 -12.20 -16.98 -16.40
C PRO A 93 -11.35 -17.59 -15.29
N ARG A 94 -10.81 -18.79 -15.54
CA ARG A 94 -9.84 -19.45 -14.62
C ARG A 94 -8.61 -18.61 -14.30
N ARG A 95 -8.25 -17.67 -15.20
CA ARG A 95 -7.18 -16.70 -14.99
C ARG A 95 -7.75 -15.30 -15.19
N PRO A 96 -7.69 -14.43 -14.18
CA PRO A 96 -8.14 -13.04 -14.34
C PRO A 96 -7.28 -12.35 -15.39
N ARG A 97 -7.89 -11.38 -16.08
CA ARG A 97 -7.19 -10.46 -16.98
C ARG A 97 -7.52 -9.05 -16.54
N LEU A 98 -6.51 -8.18 -16.54
CA LEU A 98 -6.74 -6.76 -16.33
C LEU A 98 -7.40 -6.19 -17.58
N VAL A 99 -8.55 -5.55 -17.39
CA VAL A 99 -9.21 -4.72 -18.40
C VAL A 99 -8.78 -3.26 -18.29
N ARG A 100 -8.31 -2.84 -17.11
CA ARG A 100 -7.78 -1.51 -16.81
C ARG A 100 -6.62 -1.60 -15.83
N SER A 101 -5.78 -0.57 -15.82
CA SER A 101 -4.76 -0.39 -14.80
C SER A 101 -5.42 0.22 -13.57
N GLY A 102 -5.08 -0.29 -12.37
CA GLY A 102 -5.57 0.28 -11.14
C GLY A 102 -4.63 0.10 -9.96
N SER A 103 -4.75 1.00 -8.99
CA SER A 103 -3.95 1.01 -7.77
C SER A 103 -4.73 1.62 -6.60
N VAL A 104 -4.35 1.24 -5.38
CA VAL A 104 -4.75 1.92 -4.15
C VAL A 104 -3.52 2.61 -3.56
N VAL A 105 -3.63 3.91 -3.29
CA VAL A 105 -2.57 4.70 -2.65
C VAL A 105 -3.01 5.03 -1.22
N SER A 106 -2.31 4.51 -0.22
CA SER A 106 -2.48 4.99 1.17
C SER A 106 -1.90 6.38 1.32
N LEU A 107 -2.67 7.31 1.89
CA LEU A 107 -2.24 8.66 2.18
C LEU A 107 -1.36 8.66 3.43
N VAL A 108 -0.15 9.20 3.33
CA VAL A 108 0.83 9.21 4.43
C VAL A 108 0.90 10.60 5.04
N CYS A 109 0.70 10.70 6.35
CA CYS A 109 1.00 11.92 7.11
C CYS A 109 2.45 11.90 7.59
N TYR A 110 3.22 12.94 7.24
CA TYR A 110 4.63 13.08 7.66
C TYR A 110 4.83 13.96 8.90
N ALA A 111 3.77 14.54 9.44
CA ALA A 111 3.82 15.53 10.50
C ALA A 111 3.04 15.09 11.75
N ASP A 112 3.43 15.65 12.90
CA ASP A 112 2.79 15.45 14.19
C ASP A 112 2.37 16.83 14.74
N GLY A 113 1.13 16.96 15.22
CA GLY A 113 0.64 18.21 15.83
C GLY A 113 -0.82 18.50 15.49
N THR A 114 -1.20 19.77 15.62
CA THR A 114 -2.58 20.20 15.31
C THR A 114 -2.69 20.58 13.85
N LEU A 115 -3.53 19.88 13.09
CA LEU A 115 -3.77 20.14 11.68
C LEU A 115 -4.27 21.57 11.48
N THR A 116 -3.63 22.31 10.61
CA THR A 116 -3.99 23.70 10.29
C THR A 116 -4.56 23.83 8.89
N ASN A 117 -4.14 22.96 7.97
CA ASN A 117 -4.53 23.02 6.58
C ASN A 117 -4.30 21.66 5.88
N ILE A 118 -5.09 21.38 4.84
CA ILE A 118 -4.96 20.22 3.98
C ILE A 118 -4.78 20.74 2.55
N ARG A 119 -3.61 20.49 1.97
CA ARG A 119 -3.22 20.98 0.64
C ARG A 119 -3.42 19.92 -0.42
N HIS A 120 -3.46 20.36 -1.67
CA HIS A 120 -3.43 19.51 -2.87
C HIS A 120 -4.66 18.60 -3.06
N LEU A 121 -5.64 18.64 -2.16
CA LEU A 121 -6.77 17.71 -2.19
C LEU A 121 -7.65 17.93 -3.43
N ASP A 122 -7.83 19.18 -3.86
CA ASP A 122 -8.59 19.51 -5.05
C ASP A 122 -7.79 19.18 -6.32
N GLU A 123 -6.48 19.41 -6.30
CA GLU A 123 -5.56 19.01 -7.37
C GLU A 123 -5.58 17.49 -7.58
N ILE A 124 -5.52 16.71 -6.50
CA ILE A 124 -5.63 15.25 -6.50
C ILE A 124 -6.98 14.81 -7.08
N ARG A 125 -8.10 15.39 -6.62
CA ARG A 125 -9.44 15.05 -7.13
C ARG A 125 -9.62 15.31 -8.61
N ASN A 126 -8.83 16.20 -9.19
CA ASN A 126 -8.87 16.55 -10.61
C ASN A 126 -7.88 15.75 -11.46
N LEU A 127 -7.07 14.86 -10.87
CA LEU A 127 -6.22 13.95 -11.65
C LEU A 127 -7.08 12.95 -12.42
N GLU A 128 -6.68 12.68 -13.66
CA GLU A 128 -7.44 11.87 -14.62
C GLU A 128 -7.74 10.46 -14.09
N SER A 129 -6.78 9.86 -13.41
CA SER A 129 -6.88 8.49 -12.92
C SER A 129 -7.61 8.38 -11.58
N VAL A 130 -7.91 9.49 -10.89
CA VAL A 130 -8.50 9.46 -9.55
C VAL A 130 -10.01 9.21 -9.65
N VAL A 131 -10.44 8.06 -9.11
CA VAL A 131 -11.86 7.67 -9.06
C VAL A 131 -12.48 7.90 -7.69
N HIS A 132 -11.67 7.82 -6.63
CA HIS A 132 -12.15 7.99 -5.27
C HIS A 132 -11.04 8.48 -4.35
N VAL A 133 -11.37 9.40 -3.45
CA VAL A 133 -10.49 9.92 -2.42
C VAL A 133 -11.21 9.83 -1.07
N GLN A 134 -10.64 9.07 -0.15
CA GLN A 134 -11.08 9.01 1.24
C GLN A 134 -9.99 9.59 2.12
N VAL A 135 -10.30 10.66 2.84
CA VAL A 135 -9.46 11.17 3.95
C VAL A 135 -10.18 10.79 5.24
N TYR A 136 -9.46 10.24 6.22
CA TYR A 136 -10.11 9.85 7.48
C TYR A 136 -10.49 11.08 8.32
N PRO A 137 -11.54 10.98 9.16
CA PRO A 137 -12.06 12.14 9.91
C PRO A 137 -11.00 12.90 10.70
N GLN A 138 -10.05 12.21 11.33
CA GLN A 138 -8.98 12.88 12.08
C GLN A 138 -8.07 13.77 11.21
N PHE A 139 -8.01 13.52 9.89
CA PHE A 139 -7.23 14.27 8.92
C PHE A 139 -8.08 15.18 8.01
N ALA A 140 -9.40 15.21 8.18
CA ALA A 140 -10.32 15.86 7.25
C ALA A 140 -10.59 17.34 7.57
N GLU A 141 -10.34 17.78 8.80
CA GLU A 141 -10.68 19.13 9.27
C GLU A 141 -9.55 19.77 10.09
N PRO A 142 -9.18 21.04 9.81
CA PRO A 142 -8.28 21.80 10.66
C PRO A 142 -8.75 21.87 12.12
N GLY A 143 -7.81 21.82 13.05
CA GLY A 143 -8.05 21.81 14.49
C GLY A 143 -7.89 20.42 15.13
N ASN A 144 -7.91 19.35 14.33
CA ASN A 144 -7.69 17.99 14.82
C ASN A 144 -6.22 17.74 15.15
N ALA A 145 -5.97 17.01 16.23
CA ALA A 145 -4.64 16.46 16.51
C ALA A 145 -4.37 15.29 15.55
N VAL A 146 -3.23 15.33 14.88
CA VAL A 146 -2.78 14.30 13.94
C VAL A 146 -1.40 13.78 14.32
N GLU A 147 -1.16 12.52 13.98
CA GLU A 147 0.12 11.86 14.19
C GLU A 147 0.71 11.42 12.85
N ARG A 148 2.03 11.35 12.79
CA ARG A 148 2.76 10.81 11.64
C ARG A 148 2.41 9.33 11.45
N SER A 149 2.14 8.95 10.20
CA SER A 149 1.86 7.56 9.85
C SER A 149 3.11 6.69 10.01
N ARG A 150 2.93 5.52 10.63
CA ARG A 150 3.97 4.49 10.86
C ARG A 150 3.65 3.18 10.16
N ASP A 151 2.36 2.88 10.05
CA ASP A 151 1.82 1.70 9.39
C ASP A 151 0.41 1.99 8.83
N ILE A 152 -0.18 0.98 8.20
CA ILE A 152 -1.50 1.05 7.55
C ILE A 152 -2.67 1.41 8.49
N ARG A 153 -2.51 1.34 9.82
CA ARG A 153 -3.56 1.73 10.78
C ARG A 153 -3.50 3.21 11.11
N THR A 154 -2.36 3.83 10.82
CA THR A 154 -2.07 5.25 11.08
C THR A 154 -2.00 6.07 9.80
N ASP A 155 -2.37 5.48 8.66
CA ASP A 155 -2.49 6.22 7.41
C ASP A 155 -3.63 7.24 7.48
N ALA A 156 -3.55 8.25 6.63
CA ALA A 156 -4.46 9.39 6.64
C ALA A 156 -5.72 9.17 5.78
N GLY A 157 -5.81 8.00 5.14
CA GLY A 157 -6.84 7.66 4.19
C GLY A 157 -6.27 6.93 2.98
N TYR A 158 -7.03 6.86 1.89
CA TYR A 158 -6.62 6.19 0.67
C TYR A 158 -7.23 6.82 -0.58
N ILE A 159 -6.60 6.57 -1.72
CA ILE A 159 -7.04 7.01 -3.05
C ILE A 159 -7.12 5.79 -3.97
N HIS A 160 -8.21 5.68 -4.71
CA HIS A 160 -8.31 4.73 -5.83
C HIS A 160 -7.90 5.41 -7.12
N LEU A 161 -6.97 4.76 -7.82
CA LEU A 161 -6.55 5.12 -9.16
C LEU A 161 -7.01 4.04 -10.13
N VAL A 162 -7.66 4.45 -11.23
CA VAL A 162 -8.00 3.59 -12.35
C VAL A 162 -7.84 4.38 -13.65
N ASN A 163 -7.14 3.79 -14.63
CA ASN A 163 -7.04 4.36 -15.97
C ASN A 163 -6.91 3.24 -17.02
N ASP A 164 -7.39 3.50 -18.24
CA ASP A 164 -7.16 2.63 -19.40
C ASP A 164 -5.68 2.71 -19.85
N ASP A 165 -5.03 3.88 -19.69
CA ASP A 165 -3.61 4.09 -19.93
C ASP A 165 -2.78 3.91 -18.65
N GLU A 166 -1.93 2.87 -18.63
CA GLU A 166 -1.01 2.58 -17.54
C GLU A 166 -0.01 3.74 -17.30
N CYS A 167 0.42 4.44 -18.35
CA CYS A 167 1.34 5.56 -18.23
C CYS A 167 0.68 6.76 -17.54
N ALA A 168 -0.57 7.07 -17.89
CA ALA A 168 -1.35 8.13 -17.23
C ALA A 168 -1.57 7.80 -15.75
N MET A 169 -1.97 6.55 -15.44
CA MET A 169 -2.12 6.09 -14.05
C MET A 169 -0.81 6.25 -13.27
N ARG A 170 0.32 5.85 -13.87
CA ARG A 170 1.62 5.93 -13.21
C ARG A 170 2.04 7.37 -12.93
N ARG A 171 1.87 8.27 -13.90
CA ARG A 171 2.13 9.70 -13.73
C ARG A 171 1.31 10.30 -12.57
N ASP A 172 0.02 9.98 -12.51
CA ASP A 172 -0.88 10.50 -11.48
C ASP A 172 -0.53 9.92 -10.09
N TYR A 173 -0.14 8.64 -10.03
CA TYR A 173 0.40 8.01 -8.82
C TYR A 173 1.64 8.75 -8.32
N ASP A 174 2.62 8.98 -9.19
CA ASP A 174 3.87 9.66 -8.83
C ASP A 174 3.58 11.11 -8.36
N ALA A 175 2.64 11.82 -9.00
CA ALA A 175 2.21 13.15 -8.57
C ALA A 175 1.59 13.16 -7.17
N ILE A 176 0.73 12.17 -6.85
CA ILE A 176 0.16 12.01 -5.51
C ILE A 176 1.26 11.77 -4.47
N CYS A 177 2.24 10.92 -4.80
CA CYS A 177 3.39 10.67 -3.92
C CYS A 177 4.16 11.94 -3.58
N GLU A 178 4.37 12.83 -4.55
CA GLU A 178 5.00 14.14 -4.31
C GLU A 178 4.13 15.06 -3.45
N TYR A 179 2.81 15.11 -3.70
CA TYR A 179 1.89 15.93 -2.91
C TYR A 179 1.84 15.52 -1.44
N MET A 180 1.92 14.22 -1.13
CA MET A 180 1.81 13.71 0.24
C MET A 180 2.81 14.34 1.22
N TYR A 181 4.02 14.71 0.77
CA TYR A 181 5.03 15.33 1.64
C TYR A 181 4.61 16.68 2.22
N THR A 182 3.71 17.39 1.54
CA THR A 182 3.26 18.73 1.92
C THR A 182 1.74 18.83 2.07
N MET A 183 1.05 17.70 2.05
CA MET A 183 -0.41 17.62 2.09
C MET A 183 -0.98 18.04 3.45
N PHE A 184 -0.35 17.64 4.55
CA PHE A 184 -0.85 17.93 5.91
C PHE A 184 0.04 18.97 6.59
N GLU A 185 -0.47 20.19 6.75
CA GLU A 185 0.25 21.26 7.46
C GLU A 185 -0.21 21.31 8.92
N VAL A 186 0.74 21.20 9.85
CA VAL A 186 0.45 21.18 11.29
C VAL A 186 1.11 22.38 11.99
N LYS A 187 0.48 22.83 13.06
CA LYS A 187 1.11 23.70 14.05
C LYS A 187 1.85 22.82 15.04
N GLU A 188 3.15 23.01 15.17
CA GLU A 188 3.93 22.36 16.22
C GLU A 188 3.41 22.79 17.59
N GLU A 189 3.04 21.82 18.42
CA GLU A 189 2.81 22.09 19.83
C GLU A 189 4.18 22.32 20.47
N GLU A 190 4.43 23.55 20.94
CA GLU A 190 5.56 23.81 21.82
C GLU A 190 5.43 22.85 23.00
N GLN A 191 6.33 21.86 23.08
CA GLN A 191 6.39 20.98 24.23
C GLN A 191 6.70 21.85 25.44
N GLU A 192 5.67 22.22 26.21
CA GLU A 192 5.87 22.78 27.54
C GLU A 192 6.74 21.79 28.29
N GLU A 193 8.00 22.17 28.50
CA GLU A 193 8.95 21.43 29.32
C GLU A 193 8.27 21.14 30.66
N LYS A 194 7.76 19.91 30.82
CA LYS A 194 7.50 19.32 32.13
C LYS A 194 8.85 18.99 32.80
N LYS A 195 9.73 20.00 32.90
CA LYS A 195 10.76 20.14 33.94
C LYS A 195 10.17 20.91 35.12
N LYS A 196 9.06 20.44 35.68
CA LYS A 196 8.68 20.82 37.06
C LYS A 196 9.09 19.69 38.00
N LYS A 197 10.32 19.85 38.49
CA LYS A 197 10.81 19.56 39.84
C LYS A 197 10.34 18.23 40.44
N LYS A 198 11.22 17.23 40.35
CA LYS A 198 11.34 16.20 41.39
C LYS A 198 12.40 16.64 42.38
#